data_AF-A0A6J6ACN0-F1
#
_entry.id   AF-A0A6J6ACN0-F1
#
_cell.length_a   1.000
_cell.length_b   1.000
_cell.length_c   1.000
_cell.angle_alpha   90.00
_cell.angle_beta   90.00
_cell.angle_gamma   90.00
#
_symmetry.space_group_name_H-M   'P 1'
#
loop_
_entity.id
_entity.type
_entity.pdbx_description
1 polymer ?
#
loop_
_entity_poly.entity_id
_entity_poly.type
_entity_poly.pdbx_seq_one_letter_code
_entity_poly.pdbx_strand_id
1 'polypeptide(L)'
;MGGSSLGPEVIALTYKKEIFIFDSTDPNYAKHAIAGDLAETVVVVSSKSGSTIETSSQRAFFEAQFTTSGLKPIDHILFVTDPGSPLDLDVRTHGFEVINADPNVGGRFSVLSAFGLVPSALAGAPIEDILADARKEKSEFTSNDLAILDVAYIIVTQTEQYVAFTDSQSNVPGLSDWIEQLIAESTGKDQIGRLPIATENVEPIGNALTIAYGGKSADLVVEGPLGAHFIFWEWVTAIIGAALKIDPFNQPNVTEAKEQTSACLAEWGNKVPTLQSNCLDKSVEIFGDGQSLKDALATFIEDVKDGGYIAIMAYLDRRDDAKIAELRSILAHKSGHPTSFGWGPRFLHSTGQFHKGGQRNGSFLQITGETSEDFEIPGRPFTLRTLLFAQAIGDNRALATRKYPLLRLHLQNRRAGIDEILAAARSL
;
A
#
# COMPACT_ATOMS: atom_id res chain seq x y z
N MET A 1 -7.00 5.22 -1.66
CA MET A 1 -6.01 4.64 -0.72
C MET A 1 -6.47 3.26 -0.26
N GLY A 2 -5.54 2.36 0.03
CA GLY A 2 -5.83 1.06 0.63
C GLY A 2 -6.76 0.20 -0.24
N GLY A 3 -7.81 -0.34 0.39
CA GLY A 3 -8.66 -1.35 -0.25
C GLY A 3 -9.49 -0.81 -1.42
N SER A 4 -9.65 0.51 -1.50
CA SER A 4 -10.30 1.19 -2.63
C SER A 4 -9.34 1.48 -3.79
N SER A 5 -8.05 1.14 -3.72
CA SER A 5 -7.08 1.32 -4.81
C SER A 5 -6.44 0.01 -5.30
N LEU A 6 -6.07 -0.90 -4.40
CA LEU A 6 -5.43 -2.18 -4.79
C LEU A 6 -6.35 -3.08 -5.63
N GLY A 7 -7.62 -3.25 -5.24
CA GLY A 7 -8.56 -4.10 -5.96
C GLY A 7 -8.73 -3.73 -7.45
N PRO A 8 -9.09 -2.47 -7.76
CA PRO A 8 -9.17 -1.99 -9.15
C PRO A 8 -7.85 -2.13 -9.93
N GLU A 9 -6.69 -1.95 -9.27
CA GLU A 9 -5.38 -2.11 -9.91
C GLU A 9 -5.16 -3.55 -10.40
N VAL A 10 -5.41 -4.54 -9.53
CA VAL A 10 -5.28 -5.96 -9.86
C VAL A 10 -6.23 -6.37 -10.99
N ILE A 11 -7.48 -5.89 -10.94
CA ILE A 11 -8.47 -6.17 -12.00
C ILE A 11 -7.99 -5.59 -13.33
N ALA A 12 -7.53 -4.34 -13.35
CA ALA A 12 -7.06 -3.71 -14.57
C ALA A 12 -5.80 -4.38 -15.13
N LEU A 13 -4.85 -4.77 -14.29
CA LEU A 13 -3.65 -5.52 -14.70
C LEU A 13 -4.03 -6.87 -15.33
N THR A 14 -4.92 -7.63 -14.68
CA THR A 14 -5.37 -8.95 -15.14
C THR A 14 -6.06 -8.88 -16.50
N TYR A 15 -6.95 -7.90 -16.68
CA TYR A 15 -7.74 -7.74 -17.91
C TYR A 15 -7.15 -6.73 -18.90
N LYS A 16 -5.92 -6.27 -18.68
CA LYS A 16 -5.19 -5.32 -19.53
C LYS A 16 -6.01 -4.07 -19.84
N LYS A 17 -6.59 -3.48 -18.80
CA LYS A 17 -7.38 -2.23 -18.88
C LYS A 17 -6.53 -1.05 -18.45
N GLU A 18 -6.80 0.10 -19.04
CA GLU A 18 -6.13 1.34 -18.67
C GLU A 18 -6.87 1.98 -17.49
N ILE A 19 -6.19 2.09 -16.36
CA ILE A 19 -6.64 2.83 -15.19
C ILE A 19 -5.43 3.49 -14.53
N PHE A 20 -5.58 4.74 -14.11
CA PHE A 20 -4.57 5.41 -13.29
C PHE A 20 -5.00 5.37 -11.83
N ILE A 21 -4.25 4.65 -11.00
CA ILE A 21 -4.52 4.54 -9.57
C ILE A 21 -3.75 5.63 -8.83
N PHE A 22 -4.46 6.71 -8.48
CA PHE A 22 -3.87 7.82 -7.75
C PHE A 22 -3.92 7.59 -6.24
N ASP A 23 -2.95 6.84 -5.70
CA ASP A 23 -2.85 6.49 -4.28
C ASP A 23 -1.56 6.97 -3.61
N SER A 24 -1.02 8.08 -4.11
CA SER A 24 0.08 8.80 -3.49
C SER A 24 -0.23 10.29 -3.35
N THR A 25 0.46 10.93 -2.41
CA THR A 25 0.50 12.37 -2.21
C THR A 25 1.77 13.00 -2.79
N ASP A 26 2.63 12.20 -3.43
CA ASP A 26 3.83 12.69 -4.08
C ASP A 26 3.48 13.62 -5.27
N PRO A 27 3.95 14.88 -5.28
CA PRO A 27 3.71 15.81 -6.38
C PRO A 27 4.20 15.32 -7.76
N ASN A 28 5.34 14.63 -7.83
CA ASN A 28 5.82 14.06 -9.09
C ASN A 28 4.84 12.99 -9.59
N TYR A 29 4.29 12.18 -8.68
CA TYR A 29 3.26 11.21 -9.04
C TYR A 29 1.93 11.86 -9.46
N ALA A 30 1.52 12.93 -8.77
CA ALA A 30 0.33 13.70 -9.10
C ALA A 30 0.39 14.30 -10.51
N LYS A 31 1.58 14.69 -10.98
CA LYS A 31 1.80 15.18 -12.35
C LYS A 31 1.39 14.16 -13.41
N HIS A 32 1.66 12.87 -13.19
CA HIS A 32 1.22 11.81 -14.10
C HIS A 32 -0.30 11.70 -14.18
N ALA A 33 -0.99 11.93 -13.06
CA ALA A 33 -2.44 11.82 -12.95
C ALA A 33 -3.18 12.89 -13.78
N ILE A 34 -2.52 14.02 -14.07
CA ILE A 34 -3.08 15.16 -14.82
C ILE A 34 -2.43 15.34 -16.20
N ALA A 35 -1.61 14.40 -16.64
CA ALA A 35 -0.86 14.52 -17.90
C ALA A 35 -1.72 14.29 -19.15
N GLY A 36 -2.91 13.69 -19.00
CA GLY A 36 -3.84 13.40 -20.09
C GLY A 36 -4.81 14.55 -20.40
N ASP A 37 -5.75 14.31 -21.31
CA ASP A 37 -6.84 15.26 -21.59
C ASP A 37 -7.90 15.19 -20.49
N LEU A 38 -7.99 16.25 -19.68
CA LEU A 38 -8.98 16.36 -18.62
C LEU A 38 -10.42 16.37 -19.16
N ALA A 39 -10.65 16.83 -20.39
CA ALA A 39 -11.98 16.82 -20.99
C ALA A 39 -12.48 15.40 -21.31
N GLU A 40 -11.57 14.43 -21.44
CA GLU A 40 -11.88 13.00 -21.64
C GLU A 40 -11.60 12.15 -20.38
N THR A 41 -11.36 12.79 -19.24
CA THR A 41 -11.02 12.12 -17.98
C THR A 41 -12.24 12.01 -17.06
N VAL A 42 -12.42 10.82 -16.47
CA VAL A 42 -13.32 10.59 -15.33
C VAL A 42 -12.49 10.22 -14.10
N VAL A 43 -12.75 10.89 -12.99
CA VAL A 43 -12.10 10.63 -11.69
C VAL A 43 -13.09 9.93 -10.77
N VAL A 44 -12.74 8.73 -10.33
CA VAL A 44 -13.52 8.00 -9.32
C VAL A 44 -12.94 8.29 -7.94
N VAL A 45 -13.66 9.07 -7.12
CA VAL A 45 -13.27 9.37 -5.74
C VAL A 45 -13.87 8.32 -4.82
N SER A 46 -13.03 7.40 -4.36
CA SER A 46 -13.44 6.27 -3.51
C SER A 46 -13.02 6.47 -2.05
N SER A 47 -13.99 6.70 -1.17
CA SER A 47 -13.75 6.79 0.28
C SER A 47 -14.99 6.41 1.09
N LYS A 48 -14.82 5.53 2.08
CA LYS A 48 -15.90 5.09 2.97
C LYS A 48 -16.52 6.24 3.76
N SER A 49 -15.70 7.00 4.48
CA SER A 49 -16.13 8.14 5.30
C SER A 49 -15.91 9.51 4.65
N GLY A 50 -15.06 9.60 3.62
CA GLY A 50 -14.57 10.84 3.03
C GLY A 50 -13.57 11.64 3.86
N SER A 51 -13.19 11.15 5.04
CA SER A 51 -12.25 11.83 5.93
C SER A 51 -10.78 11.44 5.74
N THR A 52 -10.50 10.49 4.83
CA THR A 52 -9.12 10.11 4.47
C THR A 52 -8.39 11.32 3.88
N ILE A 53 -7.36 11.79 4.58
CA ILE A 53 -6.67 13.05 4.23
C ILE A 53 -6.14 13.02 2.81
N GLU A 54 -5.55 11.89 2.37
CA GLU A 54 -5.03 11.71 1.02
C GLU A 54 -6.14 11.85 -0.01
N THR A 55 -7.21 11.05 0.10
CA THR A 55 -8.31 11.06 -0.87
C THR A 55 -9.05 12.39 -0.90
N SER A 56 -9.25 13.03 0.25
CA SER A 56 -9.88 14.36 0.30
C SER A 56 -9.00 15.45 -0.35
N SER A 57 -7.68 15.36 -0.19
CA SER A 57 -6.73 16.26 -0.83
C SER A 57 -6.67 16.04 -2.35
N GLN A 58 -6.68 14.77 -2.78
CA GLN A 58 -6.71 14.40 -4.20
C GLN A 58 -8.01 14.85 -4.88
N ARG A 59 -9.16 14.72 -4.19
CA ARG A 59 -10.44 15.29 -4.64
C ARG A 59 -10.32 16.79 -4.87
N ALA A 60 -9.88 17.54 -3.85
CA ALA A 60 -9.75 19.00 -3.95
C ALA A 60 -8.78 19.41 -5.05
N PHE A 61 -7.68 18.67 -5.22
CA PHE A 61 -6.73 18.86 -6.32
C PHE A 61 -7.41 18.70 -7.69
N PHE A 62 -8.14 17.61 -7.94
CA PHE A 62 -8.82 17.39 -9.22
C PHE A 62 -9.96 18.37 -9.49
N GLU A 63 -10.77 18.72 -8.48
CA GLU A 63 -11.78 19.78 -8.63
C GLU A 63 -11.15 21.10 -9.10
N ALA A 64 -9.96 21.44 -8.58
CA ALA A 64 -9.19 22.60 -9.00
C ALA A 64 -8.71 22.52 -10.44
N GLN A 65 -8.18 21.35 -10.85
CA GLN A 65 -7.69 21.12 -12.21
C GLN A 65 -8.80 21.25 -13.23
N PHE A 66 -9.96 20.60 -13.01
CA PHE A 66 -11.12 20.74 -13.89
C PHE A 66 -11.57 22.21 -13.99
N THR A 67 -11.73 22.88 -12.85
CA THR A 67 -12.18 24.28 -12.82
C THR A 67 -11.22 25.21 -13.56
N THR A 68 -9.91 25.03 -13.36
CA THR A 68 -8.86 25.84 -14.01
C THR A 68 -8.83 25.61 -15.52
N SER A 69 -9.17 24.40 -15.97
CA SER A 69 -9.33 24.04 -17.39
C SER A 69 -10.67 24.44 -17.99
N GLY A 70 -11.54 25.14 -17.24
CA GLY A 70 -12.87 25.55 -17.72
C GLY A 70 -13.90 24.42 -17.78
N LEU A 71 -13.59 23.27 -17.17
CA LEU A 71 -14.47 22.11 -17.05
C LEU A 71 -15.23 22.16 -15.72
N LYS A 72 -16.42 21.55 -15.67
CA LYS A 72 -17.19 21.47 -14.43
C LYS A 72 -16.86 20.17 -13.71
N PRO A 73 -16.37 20.21 -12.46
CA PRO A 73 -16.03 18.98 -11.73
C PRO A 73 -17.16 17.96 -11.66
N ILE A 74 -18.42 18.41 -11.57
CA ILE A 74 -19.60 17.52 -11.52
C ILE A 74 -19.78 16.64 -12.76
N ASP A 75 -19.24 17.05 -13.91
CA ASP A 75 -19.34 16.30 -15.16
C ASP A 75 -18.22 15.25 -15.29
N HIS A 76 -17.22 15.29 -14.40
CA HIS A 76 -16.00 14.49 -14.48
C HIS A 76 -15.67 13.68 -13.23
N ILE A 77 -16.36 13.89 -12.11
CA ILE A 77 -16.08 13.20 -10.84
C ILE A 77 -17.28 12.34 -10.44
N LEU A 78 -17.00 11.05 -10.22
CA LEU A 78 -17.92 10.06 -9.66
C LEU A 78 -17.48 9.66 -8.26
N PHE A 79 -18.41 9.64 -7.30
CA PHE A 79 -18.10 9.20 -5.94
C PHE A 79 -18.53 7.76 -5.69
N VAL A 80 -17.67 7.02 -4.97
CA VAL A 80 -18.02 5.75 -4.34
C VAL A 80 -17.82 5.89 -2.83
N THR A 81 -18.92 5.79 -2.07
CA THR A 81 -18.91 6.04 -0.62
C THR A 81 -20.05 5.32 0.09
N ASP A 82 -20.01 5.26 1.42
CA ASP A 82 -21.09 4.65 2.20
C ASP A 82 -22.36 5.52 2.19
N PRO A 83 -23.55 4.89 2.16
CA PRO A 83 -24.81 5.61 2.22
C PRO A 83 -24.96 6.36 3.55
N GLY A 84 -25.38 7.62 3.49
CA GLY A 84 -25.59 8.48 4.65
C GLY A 84 -24.30 8.95 5.35
N SER A 85 -23.13 8.67 4.79
CA SER A 85 -21.86 9.22 5.29
C SER A 85 -21.80 10.74 5.10
N PRO A 86 -20.95 11.48 5.86
CA PRO A 86 -20.74 12.91 5.63
C PRO A 86 -20.36 13.24 4.18
N LEU A 87 -19.59 12.36 3.52
CA LEU A 87 -19.22 12.52 2.11
C LEU A 87 -20.43 12.36 1.19
N ASP A 88 -21.24 11.30 1.38
CA ASP A 88 -22.43 11.03 0.57
C ASP A 88 -23.40 12.23 0.59
N LEU A 89 -23.64 12.79 1.78
CA LEU A 89 -24.50 13.95 1.94
C LEU A 89 -23.90 15.19 1.26
N ASP A 90 -22.63 15.50 1.52
CA ASP A 90 -21.92 16.64 0.94
C ASP A 90 -21.95 16.62 -0.59
N VAL A 91 -21.50 15.54 -1.21
CA VAL A 91 -21.32 15.50 -2.67
C VAL A 91 -22.65 15.52 -3.41
N ARG A 92 -23.70 14.89 -2.85
CA ARG A 92 -25.06 14.95 -3.42
C ARG A 92 -25.62 16.36 -3.35
N THR A 93 -25.40 17.10 -2.25
CA THR A 93 -25.84 18.51 -2.16
C THR A 93 -25.15 19.41 -3.16
N HIS A 94 -23.93 19.06 -3.59
CA HIS A 94 -23.18 19.77 -4.62
C HIS A 94 -23.44 19.24 -6.04
N GLY A 95 -24.36 18.29 -6.22
CA GLY A 95 -24.81 17.79 -7.52
C GLY A 95 -23.91 16.74 -8.16
N PHE A 96 -23.00 16.11 -7.41
CA PHE A 96 -22.19 15.01 -7.92
C PHE A 96 -22.96 13.70 -7.95
N GLU A 97 -22.60 12.85 -8.91
CA GLU A 97 -23.08 11.47 -8.98
C GLU A 97 -22.40 10.59 -7.94
N VAL A 98 -23.17 9.66 -7.37
CA VAL A 98 -22.70 8.79 -6.28
C VAL A 98 -23.23 7.37 -6.45
N ILE A 99 -22.32 6.41 -6.38
CA ILE A 99 -22.63 4.99 -6.22
C ILE A 99 -22.34 4.60 -4.78
N ASN A 100 -23.38 4.19 -4.05
CA ASN A 100 -23.20 3.80 -2.66
C ASN A 100 -22.63 2.38 -2.54
N ALA A 101 -21.70 2.20 -1.60
CA ALA A 101 -21.15 0.91 -1.21
C ALA A 101 -21.96 0.25 -0.08
N ASP A 102 -21.59 -0.96 0.33
CA ASP A 102 -22.15 -1.61 1.52
C ASP A 102 -21.37 -1.17 2.78
N PRO A 103 -22.00 -0.45 3.72
CA PRO A 103 -21.32 0.05 4.92
C PRO A 103 -20.83 -1.07 5.85
N ASN A 104 -21.31 -2.30 5.70
CA ASN A 104 -20.87 -3.45 6.49
C ASN A 104 -19.59 -4.10 5.96
N VAL A 105 -19.13 -3.70 4.77
CA VAL A 105 -17.92 -4.24 4.16
C VAL A 105 -16.73 -3.32 4.48
N GLY A 106 -15.68 -3.90 5.06
CA GLY A 106 -14.42 -3.19 5.34
C GLY A 106 -13.63 -2.92 4.06
N GLY A 107 -12.82 -1.87 4.05
CA GLY A 107 -12.10 -1.42 2.84
C GLY A 107 -11.28 -2.53 2.15
N ARG A 108 -10.45 -3.27 2.90
CA ARG A 108 -9.64 -4.37 2.34
C ARG A 108 -10.46 -5.59 1.87
N PHE A 109 -11.73 -5.69 2.26
CA PHE A 109 -12.69 -6.73 1.84
C PHE A 109 -13.68 -6.21 0.77
N SER A 110 -13.40 -5.04 0.17
CA SER A 110 -14.38 -4.33 -0.67
C SER A 110 -14.16 -4.50 -2.18
N VAL A 111 -13.23 -5.35 -2.60
CA VAL A 111 -12.86 -5.52 -4.02
C VAL A 111 -14.02 -6.04 -4.88
N LEU A 112 -14.87 -6.91 -4.32
CA LEU A 112 -16.08 -7.40 -5.00
C LEU A 112 -17.33 -6.51 -4.75
N SER A 113 -17.15 -5.34 -4.16
CA SER A 113 -18.21 -4.35 -3.93
C SER A 113 -18.04 -3.13 -4.85
N ALA A 114 -18.86 -2.08 -4.65
CA ALA A 114 -18.78 -0.85 -5.45
C ALA A 114 -17.36 -0.25 -5.52
N PHE A 115 -16.57 -0.35 -4.43
CA PHE A 115 -15.21 0.18 -4.39
C PHE A 115 -14.26 -0.46 -5.41
N GLY A 116 -14.34 -1.78 -5.62
CA GLY A 116 -13.53 -2.44 -6.64
C GLY A 116 -14.19 -2.45 -8.02
N LEU A 117 -15.51 -2.61 -8.07
CA LEU A 117 -16.23 -2.89 -9.32
C LEU A 117 -16.54 -1.64 -10.14
N VAL A 118 -16.87 -0.50 -9.52
CA VAL A 118 -17.20 0.74 -10.25
C VAL A 118 -16.03 1.22 -11.12
N PRO A 119 -14.82 1.48 -10.57
CA PRO A 119 -13.69 1.90 -11.40
C PRO A 119 -13.32 0.84 -12.44
N SER A 120 -13.42 -0.45 -12.10
CA SER A 120 -13.12 -1.54 -13.02
C SER A 120 -14.11 -1.64 -14.19
N ALA A 121 -15.40 -1.45 -13.92
CA ALA A 121 -16.45 -1.46 -14.95
C ALA A 121 -16.30 -0.27 -15.91
N LEU A 122 -16.00 0.93 -15.38
CA LEU A 122 -15.72 2.11 -16.21
C LEU A 122 -14.48 1.91 -17.09
N ALA A 123 -13.46 1.21 -16.59
CA ALA A 123 -12.29 0.81 -17.38
C ALA A 123 -12.59 -0.34 -18.38
N GLY A 124 -13.80 -0.90 -18.39
CA GLY A 124 -14.23 -1.95 -19.30
C GLY A 124 -13.77 -3.36 -18.92
N ALA A 125 -13.49 -3.62 -17.64
CA ALA A 125 -13.23 -4.97 -17.13
C ALA A 125 -14.52 -5.81 -17.07
N PRO A 126 -14.45 -7.15 -17.26
CA PRO A 126 -15.62 -8.03 -17.26
C PRO A 126 -16.09 -8.33 -15.83
N ILE A 127 -16.67 -7.33 -15.16
CA ILE A 127 -17.05 -7.45 -13.75
C ILE A 127 -18.11 -8.53 -13.47
N GLU A 128 -18.94 -8.86 -14.47
CA GLU A 128 -19.94 -9.94 -14.36
C GLU A 128 -19.26 -11.32 -14.26
N ASP A 129 -18.21 -11.56 -15.05
CA ASP A 129 -17.43 -12.80 -15.02
C ASP A 129 -16.68 -12.93 -13.69
N ILE A 130 -16.05 -11.84 -13.23
CA ILE A 130 -15.37 -11.79 -11.92
C ILE A 130 -16.35 -12.16 -10.79
N LEU A 131 -17.56 -11.60 -10.82
CA LEU A 131 -18.59 -11.92 -9.83
C LEU A 131 -19.13 -13.35 -9.98
N ALA A 132 -19.20 -13.89 -11.19
CA ALA A 132 -19.60 -15.27 -11.42
C ALA A 132 -18.57 -16.24 -10.84
N ASP A 133 -17.29 -16.00 -11.08
CA ASP A 133 -16.17 -16.78 -10.50
C ASP A 133 -16.22 -16.76 -8.97
N ALA A 134 -16.37 -15.58 -8.37
CA ALA A 134 -16.47 -15.44 -6.92
C ALA A 134 -17.68 -16.18 -6.33
N ARG A 135 -18.85 -16.12 -7.00
CA ARG A 135 -20.04 -16.86 -6.55
C ARG A 135 -19.84 -18.36 -6.62
N LYS A 136 -19.21 -18.85 -7.70
CA LYS A 136 -18.91 -20.26 -7.89
C LYS A 136 -17.96 -20.75 -6.79
N GLU A 137 -16.83 -20.08 -6.60
CA GLU A 137 -15.84 -20.42 -5.56
C GLU A 137 -16.48 -20.44 -4.17
N LYS A 138 -17.28 -19.41 -3.85
CA LYS A 138 -18.04 -19.37 -2.59
C LYS A 138 -18.96 -20.58 -2.41
N SER A 139 -19.67 -20.99 -3.46
CA SER A 139 -20.53 -22.17 -3.39
C SER A 139 -19.73 -23.46 -3.19
N GLU A 140 -18.53 -23.54 -3.75
CA GLU A 140 -17.65 -24.71 -3.64
C GLU A 140 -17.09 -24.85 -2.22
N PHE A 141 -16.45 -23.81 -1.66
CA PHE A 141 -15.89 -23.91 -0.31
C PHE A 141 -16.94 -23.93 0.81
N THR A 142 -18.17 -23.46 0.56
CA THR A 142 -19.29 -23.63 1.52
C THR A 142 -19.89 -25.03 1.49
N SER A 143 -19.71 -25.77 0.39
CA SER A 143 -20.14 -27.17 0.28
C SER A 143 -19.05 -28.14 0.73
N ASN A 144 -17.77 -27.81 0.49
CA ASN A 144 -16.60 -28.55 0.92
C ASN A 144 -15.48 -27.58 1.31
N ASP A 145 -15.28 -27.39 2.60
CA ASP A 145 -14.36 -26.41 3.18
C ASP A 145 -12.91 -26.90 3.28
N LEU A 146 -12.60 -28.13 2.85
CA LEU A 146 -11.27 -28.71 3.02
C LEU A 146 -10.14 -27.84 2.45
N ALA A 147 -10.26 -27.39 1.21
CA ALA A 147 -9.20 -26.60 0.56
C ALA A 147 -8.95 -25.27 1.30
N ILE A 148 -10.02 -24.56 1.70
CA ILE A 148 -9.88 -23.27 2.36
C ILE A 148 -9.35 -23.42 3.79
N LEU A 149 -9.76 -24.48 4.49
CA LEU A 149 -9.24 -24.83 5.81
C LEU A 149 -7.78 -25.29 5.75
N ASP A 150 -7.38 -26.09 4.76
CA ASP A 150 -6.01 -26.55 4.59
C ASP A 150 -5.06 -25.37 4.35
N VAL A 151 -5.41 -24.43 3.47
CA VAL A 151 -4.60 -23.22 3.24
C VAL A 151 -4.45 -22.39 4.51
N ALA A 152 -5.56 -22.12 5.21
CA ALA A 152 -5.50 -21.37 6.46
C ALA A 152 -4.70 -22.11 7.55
N TYR A 153 -4.86 -23.43 7.65
CA TYR A 153 -4.15 -24.29 8.60
C TYR A 153 -2.64 -24.28 8.33
N ILE A 154 -2.22 -24.41 7.07
CA ILE A 154 -0.82 -24.36 6.67
C ILE A 154 -0.22 -22.99 7.03
N ILE A 155 -0.88 -21.88 6.71
CA ILE A 155 -0.41 -20.53 7.07
C ILE A 155 -0.33 -20.32 8.59
N VAL A 156 -1.23 -20.92 9.36
CA VAL A 156 -1.20 -20.76 10.82
C VAL A 156 -0.14 -21.65 11.47
N THR A 157 0.06 -22.88 10.98
CA THR A 157 0.87 -23.91 11.66
C THR A 157 2.27 -24.10 11.11
N GLN A 158 2.51 -23.81 9.82
CA GLN A 158 3.81 -23.98 9.17
C GLN A 158 4.64 -22.69 9.13
N THR A 159 4.09 -21.57 9.62
CA THR A 159 4.85 -20.33 9.79
C THR A 159 4.46 -19.63 11.09
N GLU A 160 5.45 -19.01 11.72
CA GLU A 160 5.26 -18.15 12.89
C GLU A 160 4.86 -16.73 12.50
N GLN A 161 5.34 -16.23 11.36
CA GLN A 161 5.16 -14.83 10.97
C GLN A 161 5.18 -14.61 9.46
N TYR A 162 6.13 -15.14 8.70
CA TYR A 162 6.35 -14.71 7.32
C TYR A 162 5.70 -15.64 6.30
N VAL A 163 5.04 -15.04 5.30
CA VAL A 163 4.51 -15.73 4.12
C VAL A 163 4.92 -14.94 2.88
N ALA A 164 5.63 -15.57 1.96
CA ALA A 164 6.00 -14.96 0.68
C ALA A 164 4.95 -15.33 -0.37
N PHE A 165 4.46 -14.32 -1.08
CA PHE A 165 3.45 -14.47 -2.13
C PHE A 165 3.99 -14.02 -3.48
N THR A 166 3.80 -14.83 -4.52
CA THR A 166 4.22 -14.47 -5.88
C THR A 166 3.20 -14.85 -6.96
N ASP A 167 3.06 -13.95 -7.91
CA ASP A 167 2.19 -13.99 -9.07
C ASP A 167 2.98 -14.09 -10.39
N SER A 168 4.31 -14.22 -10.33
CA SER A 168 5.25 -14.21 -11.46
C SER A 168 4.99 -15.22 -12.57
N GLN A 169 4.29 -16.32 -12.29
CA GLN A 169 3.91 -17.36 -13.25
C GLN A 169 2.39 -17.57 -13.31
N SER A 170 1.63 -16.57 -12.88
CA SER A 170 0.16 -16.64 -12.80
C SER A 170 -0.51 -15.81 -13.89
N ASN A 171 -1.82 -15.99 -14.04
CA ASN A 171 -2.67 -15.13 -14.88
C ASN A 171 -3.33 -13.99 -14.08
N VAL A 172 -2.85 -13.68 -12.87
CA VAL A 172 -3.45 -12.73 -11.93
C VAL A 172 -2.40 -11.73 -11.39
N PRO A 173 -1.78 -10.93 -12.28
CA PRO A 173 -0.76 -9.96 -11.88
C PRO A 173 -1.30 -8.92 -10.88
N GLY A 174 -0.49 -8.58 -9.87
CA GLY A 174 -0.82 -7.70 -8.76
C GLY A 174 -1.56 -8.38 -7.61
N LEU A 175 -1.96 -9.66 -7.74
CA LEU A 175 -2.72 -10.36 -6.70
C LEU A 175 -1.91 -10.47 -5.39
N SER A 176 -0.58 -10.64 -5.49
CA SER A 176 0.34 -10.65 -4.35
C SER A 176 0.23 -9.37 -3.51
N ASP A 177 0.21 -8.19 -4.15
CA ASP A 177 0.12 -6.89 -3.47
C ASP A 177 -1.24 -6.70 -2.78
N TRP A 178 -2.33 -7.15 -3.42
CA TRP A 178 -3.66 -7.06 -2.81
C TRP A 178 -3.81 -7.99 -1.59
N ILE A 179 -3.28 -9.21 -1.67
CA ILE A 179 -3.26 -10.15 -0.54
C ILE A 179 -2.32 -9.66 0.57
N GLU A 180 -1.23 -8.97 0.20
CA GLU A 180 -0.34 -8.34 1.16
C GLU A 180 -1.09 -7.37 2.06
N GLN A 181 -1.89 -6.47 1.46
CA GLN A 181 -2.76 -5.61 2.24
C GLN A 181 -3.75 -6.41 3.09
N LEU A 182 -4.45 -7.35 2.46
CA LEU A 182 -5.55 -8.07 3.10
C LEU A 182 -5.08 -8.78 4.38
N ILE A 183 -4.00 -9.56 4.30
CA ILE A 183 -3.50 -10.35 5.43
C ILE A 183 -2.75 -9.47 6.44
N ALA A 184 -1.90 -8.53 6.00
CA ALA A 184 -1.10 -7.72 6.92
C ALA A 184 -2.02 -6.85 7.81
N GLU A 185 -2.99 -6.17 7.21
CA GLU A 185 -3.90 -5.28 7.93
C GLU A 185 -4.91 -6.07 8.78
N SER A 186 -5.32 -7.27 8.33
CA SER A 186 -6.23 -8.12 9.10
C SER A 186 -5.55 -8.82 10.26
N THR A 187 -4.29 -9.26 10.13
CA THR A 187 -3.67 -10.13 11.12
C THR A 187 -2.68 -9.46 12.05
N GLY A 188 -2.08 -8.33 11.66
CA GLY A 188 -1.05 -7.64 12.46
C GLY A 188 -1.63 -6.88 13.65
N LYS A 189 -1.93 -7.58 14.74
CA LYS A 189 -2.60 -7.07 15.94
C LYS A 189 -2.06 -7.75 17.18
N ASP A 190 -2.15 -7.07 18.33
CA ASP A 190 -1.81 -7.66 19.63
C ASP A 190 -0.42 -8.34 19.70
N GLN A 191 0.53 -7.82 18.94
CA GLN A 191 1.90 -8.34 18.79
C GLN A 191 2.00 -9.72 18.15
N ILE A 192 0.96 -10.13 17.42
CA ILE A 192 0.90 -11.34 16.62
C ILE A 192 0.44 -11.00 15.19
N GLY A 193 0.59 -11.97 14.29
CA GLY A 193 0.09 -11.84 12.92
C GLY A 193 0.89 -12.67 11.93
N ARG A 194 0.48 -12.58 10.66
CA ARG A 194 1.23 -13.09 9.51
C ARG A 194 1.57 -11.90 8.63
N LEU A 195 2.87 -11.68 8.41
CA LEU A 195 3.38 -10.71 7.45
C LEU A 195 3.42 -11.37 6.07
N PRO A 196 2.46 -11.07 5.20
CA PRO A 196 2.61 -11.35 3.78
C PRO A 196 3.73 -10.46 3.21
N ILE A 197 4.51 -11.00 2.28
CA ILE A 197 5.52 -10.27 1.52
C ILE A 197 5.28 -10.59 0.05
N ALA A 198 4.94 -9.59 -0.75
CA ALA A 198 4.88 -9.74 -2.19
C ALA A 198 6.31 -9.89 -2.76
N THR A 199 6.56 -10.95 -3.53
CA THR A 199 7.87 -11.28 -4.09
C THR A 199 7.81 -11.45 -5.61
N GLU A 200 8.88 -11.05 -6.29
CA GLU A 200 9.00 -11.10 -7.75
C GLU A 200 9.17 -12.54 -8.26
N ASN A 201 9.50 -13.49 -7.38
CA ASN A 201 9.71 -14.90 -7.68
C ASN A 201 9.45 -15.78 -6.44
N VAL A 202 9.66 -17.09 -6.59
CA VAL A 202 9.46 -18.11 -5.55
C VAL A 202 10.73 -18.36 -4.71
N GLU A 203 11.74 -17.50 -4.78
CA GLU A 203 12.98 -17.72 -4.02
C GLU A 203 12.69 -17.64 -2.51
N PRO A 204 13.12 -18.65 -1.71
CA PRO A 204 12.92 -18.61 -0.27
C PRO A 204 13.58 -17.39 0.35
N ILE A 205 12.84 -16.66 1.19
CA ILE A 205 13.37 -15.53 1.96
C ILE A 205 13.29 -15.86 3.44
N GLY A 206 14.46 -16.09 4.05
CA GLY A 206 14.55 -16.52 5.44
C GLY A 206 13.75 -17.82 5.67
N ASN A 207 12.82 -17.78 6.62
CA ASN A 207 11.93 -18.88 6.98
C ASN A 207 10.49 -18.70 6.47
N ALA A 208 10.27 -17.87 5.45
CA ALA A 208 8.92 -17.61 4.94
C ALA A 208 8.34 -18.84 4.20
N LEU A 209 7.09 -19.17 4.50
CA LEU A 209 6.29 -20.10 3.69
C LEU A 209 6.04 -19.48 2.32
N THR A 210 6.33 -20.19 1.23
CA THR A 210 6.12 -19.67 -0.13
C THR A 210 4.77 -20.11 -0.71
N ILE A 211 4.00 -19.15 -1.21
CA ILE A 211 2.71 -19.37 -1.87
C ILE A 211 2.74 -18.71 -3.25
N ALA A 212 2.43 -19.48 -4.29
CA ALA A 212 2.35 -18.97 -5.66
C ALA A 212 0.95 -19.17 -6.26
N TYR A 213 0.59 -18.31 -7.22
CA TYR A 213 -0.67 -18.42 -7.97
C TYR A 213 -0.54 -19.09 -9.34
N GLY A 214 0.55 -19.84 -9.51
CA GLY A 214 0.90 -20.57 -10.72
C GLY A 214 2.29 -21.21 -10.58
N GLY A 215 2.65 -22.07 -11.52
CA GLY A 215 3.93 -22.78 -11.49
C GLY A 215 3.92 -23.99 -10.53
N LYS A 216 5.11 -24.48 -10.15
CA LYS A 216 5.27 -25.72 -9.35
C LYS A 216 6.35 -25.66 -8.26
N SER A 217 6.98 -24.51 -8.06
CA SER A 217 8.19 -24.41 -7.23
C SER A 217 7.93 -23.90 -5.80
N ALA A 218 6.70 -23.49 -5.49
CA ALA A 218 6.32 -22.98 -4.17
C ALA A 218 5.92 -24.12 -3.23
N ASP A 219 5.98 -23.87 -1.92
CA ASP A 219 5.50 -24.80 -0.89
C ASP A 219 4.00 -25.07 -1.06
N LEU A 220 3.24 -24.05 -1.47
CA LEU A 220 1.83 -24.14 -1.81
C LEU A 220 1.55 -23.40 -3.12
N VAL A 221 0.75 -24.03 -4.00
CA VAL A 221 0.26 -23.42 -5.23
C VAL A 221 -1.27 -23.32 -5.14
N VAL A 222 -1.80 -22.10 -5.27
CA VAL A 222 -3.24 -21.82 -5.25
C VAL A 222 -3.61 -21.22 -6.59
N GLU A 223 -4.28 -21.98 -7.46
CA GLU A 223 -4.67 -21.55 -8.80
C GLU A 223 -6.18 -21.37 -8.92
N GLY A 224 -6.61 -20.29 -9.57
CA GLY A 224 -8.01 -20.02 -9.84
C GLY A 224 -8.18 -18.78 -10.74
N PRO A 225 -9.39 -18.52 -11.23
CA PRO A 225 -9.69 -17.25 -11.87
C PRO A 225 -9.69 -16.11 -10.84
N LEU A 226 -9.53 -14.86 -11.29
CA LEU A 226 -9.34 -13.71 -10.41
C LEU A 226 -10.49 -13.53 -9.39
N GLY A 227 -11.74 -13.70 -9.82
CA GLY A 227 -12.89 -13.57 -8.92
C GLY A 227 -12.92 -14.61 -7.81
N ALA A 228 -12.48 -15.85 -8.11
CA ALA A 228 -12.34 -16.90 -7.10
C ALA A 228 -11.26 -16.54 -6.08
N HIS A 229 -10.11 -16.03 -6.53
CA HIS A 229 -9.04 -15.59 -5.63
C HIS A 229 -9.50 -14.53 -4.63
N PHE A 230 -10.25 -13.52 -5.07
CA PHE A 230 -10.71 -12.47 -4.16
C PHE A 230 -11.52 -13.05 -2.99
N ILE A 231 -12.56 -13.83 -3.28
CA ILE A 231 -13.41 -14.38 -2.22
C ILE A 231 -12.69 -15.45 -1.40
N PHE A 232 -11.83 -16.27 -2.02
CA PHE A 232 -11.08 -17.32 -1.34
C PHE A 232 -10.15 -16.71 -0.29
N TRP A 233 -9.34 -15.71 -0.67
CA TRP A 233 -8.38 -15.09 0.25
C TRP A 233 -9.03 -14.21 1.32
N GLU A 234 -10.18 -13.59 1.04
CA GLU A 234 -11.00 -12.93 2.06
C GLU A 234 -11.40 -13.92 3.18
N TRP A 235 -11.87 -15.10 2.81
CA TRP A 235 -12.26 -16.14 3.77
C TRP A 235 -11.06 -16.79 4.47
N VAL A 236 -9.99 -17.13 3.76
CA VAL A 236 -8.74 -17.61 4.38
C VAL A 236 -8.25 -16.63 5.44
N THR A 237 -8.27 -15.33 5.14
CA THR A 237 -7.85 -14.28 6.08
C THR A 237 -8.73 -14.23 7.32
N ALA A 238 -10.05 -14.37 7.16
CA ALA A 238 -10.97 -14.44 8.30
C ALA A 238 -10.71 -15.67 9.18
N ILE A 239 -10.44 -16.84 8.57
CA ILE A 239 -10.12 -18.09 9.29
C ILE A 239 -8.78 -17.95 10.03
N ILE A 240 -7.75 -17.37 9.40
CA ILE A 240 -6.47 -17.07 10.06
C ILE A 240 -6.70 -16.16 11.28
N GLY A 241 -7.50 -15.10 11.12
CA GLY A 241 -7.85 -14.20 12.24
C GLY A 241 -8.51 -14.94 13.41
N ALA A 242 -9.49 -15.80 13.11
CA ALA A 242 -10.14 -16.63 14.12
C ALA A 242 -9.16 -17.60 14.82
N ALA A 243 -8.30 -18.27 14.05
CA ALA A 243 -7.30 -19.20 14.59
C ALA A 243 -6.27 -18.50 15.48
N LEU A 244 -5.87 -17.27 15.12
CA LEU A 244 -4.98 -16.42 15.90
C LEU A 244 -5.69 -15.69 17.06
N LYS A 245 -7.02 -15.83 17.20
CA LYS A 245 -7.86 -15.18 18.22
C LYS A 245 -7.78 -13.66 18.20
N ILE A 246 -7.77 -13.09 17.00
CA ILE A 246 -7.79 -11.64 16.74
C ILE A 246 -9.02 -11.28 15.91
N ASP A 247 -9.40 -10.01 15.93
CA ASP A 247 -10.45 -9.49 15.06
C ASP A 247 -9.85 -9.11 13.68
N PRO A 248 -10.12 -9.87 12.60
CA PRO A 248 -9.56 -9.57 11.29
C PRO A 248 -10.20 -8.36 10.62
N PHE A 249 -11.27 -7.79 11.18
CA PHE A 249 -12.08 -6.75 10.54
C PHE A 249 -11.81 -5.34 11.08
N ASN A 250 -11.08 -5.20 12.18
CA ASN A 250 -10.67 -3.90 12.73
C ASN A 250 -9.21 -3.51 12.36
N GLN A 251 -8.78 -2.28 12.70
CA GLN A 251 -7.46 -1.73 12.37
C GLN A 251 -7.00 -0.66 13.38
N PRO A 252 -6.71 -1.02 14.64
CA PRO A 252 -6.54 -0.05 15.72
C PRO A 252 -5.24 0.76 15.65
N ASN A 253 -4.22 0.29 14.92
CA ASN A 253 -2.86 0.86 14.97
C ASN A 253 -2.52 1.79 13.80
N VAL A 254 -3.48 2.05 12.89
CA VAL A 254 -3.29 3.04 11.81
C VAL A 254 -3.38 4.48 12.31
N THR A 255 -3.96 4.70 13.49
CA THR A 255 -4.26 6.05 14.02
C THR A 255 -3.00 6.80 14.42
N GLU A 256 -1.99 6.13 14.98
CA GLU A 256 -0.76 6.77 15.48
C GLU A 256 -0.04 7.58 14.38
N ALA A 257 0.11 7.01 13.19
CA ALA A 257 0.74 7.71 12.06
C ALA A 257 -0.11 8.89 11.57
N LYS A 258 -1.45 8.80 11.64
CA LYS A 258 -2.37 9.88 11.26
C LYS A 258 -2.28 11.06 12.23
N GLU A 259 -2.21 10.77 13.52
CA GLU A 259 -2.05 11.77 14.57
C GLU A 259 -0.70 12.49 14.44
N GLN A 260 0.38 11.74 14.24
CA GLN A 260 1.71 12.32 14.03
C GLN A 260 1.80 13.12 12.74
N THR A 261 1.16 12.67 11.65
CA THR A 261 1.05 13.45 10.41
C THR A 261 0.34 14.79 10.67
N SER A 262 -0.79 14.76 11.38
CA SER A 262 -1.56 15.96 11.71
C SER A 262 -0.75 16.92 12.60
N ALA A 263 0.01 16.37 13.56
CA ALA A 263 0.92 17.15 14.38
C ALA A 263 2.04 17.82 13.55
N CYS A 264 2.65 17.10 12.62
CA CYS A 264 3.63 17.68 11.68
C CYS A 264 3.01 18.82 10.86
N LEU A 265 1.82 18.62 10.28
CA LEU A 265 1.15 19.66 9.50
C LEU A 265 0.87 20.92 10.32
N ALA A 266 0.41 20.76 11.56
CA ALA A 266 0.16 21.87 12.48
C ALA A 266 1.45 22.60 12.91
N GLU A 267 2.52 21.84 13.18
CA GLU A 267 3.83 22.36 13.58
C GLU A 267 4.49 23.17 12.45
N TRP A 268 4.36 22.72 11.20
CA TRP A 268 5.14 23.24 10.07
C TRP A 268 4.51 24.44 9.39
N GLY A 269 3.18 24.62 9.48
CA GLY A 269 2.49 25.77 8.85
C GLY A 269 2.80 25.90 7.34
N ASN A 270 2.70 24.79 6.61
CA ASN A 270 3.07 24.65 5.19
C ASN A 270 4.55 24.88 4.85
N LYS A 271 5.46 24.80 5.83
CA LYS A 271 6.89 24.92 5.60
C LYS A 271 7.61 23.67 6.09
N VAL A 272 7.89 22.75 5.16
CA VAL A 272 8.67 21.54 5.47
C VAL A 272 10.01 21.94 6.12
N PRO A 273 10.34 21.41 7.31
CA PRO A 273 11.56 21.78 8.01
C PRO A 273 12.79 21.22 7.30
N THR A 274 13.88 21.97 7.32
CA THR A 274 15.20 21.43 6.99
C THR A 274 15.67 20.57 8.14
N LEU A 275 15.86 19.28 7.89
CA LEU A 275 16.37 18.33 8.88
C LEU A 275 17.87 18.15 8.64
N GLN A 276 18.65 18.18 9.71
CA GLN A 276 20.09 17.95 9.63
C GLN A 276 20.36 16.44 9.58
N SER A 277 21.00 15.97 8.50
CA SER A 277 21.43 14.58 8.36
C SER A 277 22.69 14.29 9.19
N ASN A 278 22.90 13.01 9.52
CA ASN A 278 24.11 12.52 10.17
C ASN A 278 25.29 12.49 9.19
N CYS A 279 25.01 12.15 7.93
CA CYS A 279 25.99 12.08 6.87
C CYS A 279 25.33 12.46 5.52
N LEU A 280 26.10 13.03 4.61
CA LEU A 280 25.75 13.19 3.20
C LEU A 280 26.75 12.37 2.38
N ASP A 281 26.27 11.34 1.70
CA ASP A 281 27.06 10.54 0.76
C ASP A 281 26.50 10.76 -0.64
N LYS A 282 27.22 11.54 -1.43
CA LYS A 282 26.82 11.98 -2.78
C LYS A 282 25.46 12.67 -2.78
N SER A 283 24.43 12.05 -3.37
CA SER A 283 23.08 12.63 -3.47
C SER A 283 22.12 12.16 -2.38
N VAL A 284 22.62 11.40 -1.40
CA VAL A 284 21.81 10.79 -0.35
C VAL A 284 22.21 11.29 1.03
N GLU A 285 21.26 11.93 1.70
CA GLU A 285 21.35 12.29 3.10
C GLU A 285 20.93 11.08 3.97
N ILE A 286 21.76 10.77 4.96
CA ILE A 286 21.61 9.63 5.85
C ILE A 286 21.18 10.15 7.23
N PHE A 287 20.03 9.68 7.69
CA PHE A 287 19.48 9.94 9.03
C PHE A 287 19.47 8.61 9.79
N GLY A 288 20.54 8.36 10.53
CA GLY A 288 20.86 7.08 11.16
C GLY A 288 22.37 6.91 11.31
N ASP A 289 22.78 5.74 11.81
CA ASP A 289 24.18 5.39 11.96
C ASP A 289 24.82 5.03 10.60
N GLY A 290 26.08 5.42 10.40
CA GLY A 290 26.86 5.16 9.19
C GLY A 290 27.60 6.39 8.66
N GLN A 291 28.82 6.18 8.14
CA GLN A 291 29.66 7.24 7.56
C GLN A 291 29.60 7.28 6.03
N SER A 292 28.96 6.30 5.41
CA SER A 292 28.67 6.19 3.99
C SER A 292 27.37 5.40 3.80
N LEU A 293 26.80 5.38 2.59
CA LEU A 293 25.62 4.56 2.29
C LEU A 293 25.86 3.08 2.52
N LYS A 294 27.04 2.59 2.15
CA LYS A 294 27.40 1.19 2.35
C LYS A 294 27.46 0.87 3.84
N ASP A 295 28.13 1.72 4.63
CA ASP A 295 28.25 1.51 6.08
C ASP A 295 26.89 1.58 6.76
N ALA A 296 26.06 2.56 6.40
CA ALA A 296 24.72 2.73 6.98
C ALA A 296 23.82 1.51 6.69
N LEU A 297 23.85 1.00 5.45
CA LEU A 297 23.10 -0.20 5.09
C LEU A 297 23.67 -1.45 5.78
N ALA A 298 25.00 -1.58 5.90
CA ALA A 298 25.65 -2.70 6.59
C ALA A 298 25.25 -2.74 8.07
N THR A 299 25.40 -1.62 8.79
CA THR A 299 24.98 -1.51 10.20
C THR A 299 23.48 -1.78 10.34
N PHE A 300 22.65 -1.24 9.46
CA PHE A 300 21.21 -1.46 9.51
C PHE A 300 20.81 -2.94 9.35
N ILE A 301 21.47 -3.70 8.45
CA ILE A 301 21.18 -5.13 8.30
C ILE A 301 21.73 -5.98 9.45
N GLU A 302 22.88 -5.61 10.02
CA GLU A 302 23.49 -6.29 11.17
C GLU A 302 22.64 -6.13 12.44
N ASP A 303 21.95 -5.00 12.59
CA ASP A 303 21.09 -4.70 13.73
C ASP A 303 19.67 -5.33 13.63
N VAL A 304 19.37 -6.03 12.53
CA VAL A 304 18.11 -6.77 12.41
C VAL A 304 18.14 -7.94 13.39
N LYS A 305 17.15 -7.99 14.28
CA LYS A 305 17.06 -9.05 15.29
C LYS A 305 16.90 -10.42 14.65
N ASP A 306 17.37 -11.46 15.34
CA ASP A 306 17.03 -12.84 15.01
C ASP A 306 15.52 -13.03 14.91
N GLY A 307 15.08 -13.66 13.81
CA GLY A 307 13.66 -13.81 13.49
C GLY A 307 12.93 -12.49 13.21
N GLY A 308 13.65 -11.39 12.98
CA GLY A 308 13.13 -10.09 12.55
C GLY A 308 13.07 -9.92 11.04
N TYR A 309 12.52 -8.78 10.60
CA TYR A 309 12.32 -8.45 9.19
C TYR A 309 12.67 -7.01 8.86
N ILE A 310 12.90 -6.75 7.59
CA ILE A 310 13.11 -5.41 7.04
C ILE A 310 11.84 -4.93 6.35
N ALA A 311 11.44 -3.68 6.59
CA ALA A 311 10.41 -2.98 5.84
C ALA A 311 10.99 -1.76 5.13
N ILE A 312 10.99 -1.81 3.80
CA ILE A 312 11.38 -0.68 2.95
C ILE A 312 10.14 0.17 2.69
N MET A 313 10.19 1.43 3.09
CA MET A 313 9.07 2.38 3.02
C MET A 313 9.46 3.56 2.12
N ALA A 314 9.04 3.52 0.85
CA ALA A 314 9.44 4.49 -0.17
C ALA A 314 8.36 5.55 -0.41
N TYR A 315 8.57 6.76 0.11
CA TYR A 315 7.74 7.95 -0.17
C TYR A 315 8.28 8.67 -1.41
N LEU A 316 8.08 8.04 -2.57
CA LEU A 316 8.62 8.43 -3.87
C LEU A 316 7.56 8.23 -4.98
N ASP A 317 7.90 8.59 -6.22
CA ASP A 317 7.03 8.41 -7.39
C ASP A 317 7.07 6.95 -7.87
N ARG A 318 6.00 6.20 -7.64
CA ARG A 318 5.95 4.77 -7.99
C ARG A 318 6.04 4.46 -9.49
N ARG A 319 5.92 5.47 -10.37
CA ARG A 319 6.08 5.31 -11.82
C ARG A 319 7.52 5.55 -12.23
N ASP A 320 8.05 6.73 -11.93
CA ASP A 320 9.37 7.15 -12.43
C ASP A 320 10.52 6.66 -11.54
N ASP A 321 10.26 6.44 -10.25
CA ASP A 321 11.24 5.95 -9.27
C ASP A 321 11.14 4.42 -9.07
N ALA A 322 10.37 3.71 -9.90
CA ALA A 322 10.05 2.28 -9.75
C ALA A 322 11.27 1.35 -9.57
N LYS A 323 12.43 1.76 -10.09
CA LYS A 323 13.70 1.04 -9.97
C LYS A 323 14.10 0.76 -8.51
N ILE A 324 13.71 1.62 -7.57
CA ILE A 324 14.03 1.42 -6.14
C ILE A 324 13.44 0.14 -5.55
N ALA A 325 12.37 -0.41 -6.16
CA ALA A 325 11.76 -1.67 -5.72
C ALA A 325 12.74 -2.86 -5.80
N GLU A 326 13.75 -2.80 -6.69
CA GLU A 326 14.83 -3.81 -6.76
C GLU A 326 15.54 -4.01 -5.41
N LEU A 327 15.58 -2.95 -4.57
CA LEU A 327 16.24 -2.96 -3.27
C LEU A 327 15.69 -4.06 -2.35
N ARG A 328 14.39 -4.40 -2.46
CA ARG A 328 13.75 -5.44 -1.66
C ARG A 328 14.46 -6.78 -1.81
N SER A 329 14.62 -7.23 -3.05
CA SER A 329 15.30 -8.49 -3.37
C SER A 329 16.77 -8.45 -2.96
N ILE A 330 17.45 -7.32 -3.13
CA ILE A 330 18.87 -7.16 -2.78
C ILE A 330 19.05 -7.28 -1.27
N LEU A 331 18.29 -6.51 -0.48
CA LEU A 331 18.41 -6.54 0.98
C LEU A 331 17.95 -7.89 1.57
N ALA A 332 16.92 -8.52 1.00
CA ALA A 332 16.53 -9.88 1.38
C ALA A 332 17.71 -10.87 1.26
N HIS A 333 18.41 -10.86 0.12
CA HIS A 333 19.55 -11.74 -0.12
C HIS A 333 20.77 -11.39 0.74
N LYS A 334 21.06 -10.10 0.94
CA LYS A 334 22.24 -9.66 1.69
C LYS A 334 22.09 -9.83 3.19
N SER A 335 20.90 -9.59 3.72
CA SER A 335 20.61 -9.71 5.15
C SER A 335 20.21 -11.13 5.56
N GLY A 336 19.68 -11.94 4.63
CA GLY A 336 19.05 -13.23 4.96
C GLY A 336 17.69 -13.09 5.67
N HIS A 337 17.19 -11.87 5.84
CA HIS A 337 15.93 -11.60 6.52
C HIS A 337 14.76 -11.37 5.55
N PRO A 338 13.53 -11.77 5.94
CA PRO A 338 12.30 -11.35 5.26
C PRO A 338 12.30 -9.84 5.04
N THR A 339 12.08 -9.41 3.79
CA THR A 339 12.12 -8.00 3.40
C THR A 339 10.89 -7.64 2.59
N SER A 340 10.07 -6.75 3.15
CA SER A 340 8.89 -6.16 2.51
C SER A 340 9.22 -4.81 1.86
N PHE A 341 8.41 -4.40 0.89
CA PHE A 341 8.53 -3.11 0.22
C PHE A 341 7.15 -2.47 0.09
N GLY A 342 7.03 -1.19 0.46
CA GLY A 342 5.78 -0.45 0.37
C GLY A 342 5.97 0.97 -0.15
N TRP A 343 5.15 1.36 -1.12
CA TRP A 343 5.03 2.74 -1.56
C TRP A 343 4.27 3.59 -0.54
N GLY A 344 4.86 4.68 -0.08
CA GLY A 344 4.23 5.64 0.83
C GLY A 344 3.46 6.70 0.05
N PRO A 345 2.33 7.20 0.58
CA PRO A 345 1.64 6.79 1.82
C PRO A 345 0.75 5.55 1.69
N ARG A 346 0.70 4.85 0.54
CA ARG A 346 -0.17 3.67 0.31
C ARG A 346 -0.02 2.61 1.40
N PHE A 347 1.23 2.28 1.78
CA PHE A 347 1.48 1.24 2.77
C PHE A 347 0.90 1.54 4.16
N LEU A 348 0.65 2.82 4.49
CA LEU A 348 0.02 3.22 5.76
C LEU A 348 -1.41 2.67 5.91
N HIS A 349 -2.05 2.34 4.79
CA HIS A 349 -3.40 1.74 4.70
C HIS A 349 -3.34 0.26 4.31
N SER A 350 -2.19 -0.39 4.51
CA SER A 350 -1.99 -1.84 4.31
C SER A 350 -1.04 -2.40 5.37
N THR A 351 0.23 -2.63 5.04
CA THR A 351 1.24 -3.22 5.92
C THR A 351 1.56 -2.35 7.14
N GLY A 352 1.25 -1.04 7.09
CA GLY A 352 1.44 -0.11 8.21
C GLY A 352 0.73 -0.53 9.50
N GLN A 353 -0.43 -1.20 9.41
CA GLN A 353 -1.09 -1.81 10.57
C GLN A 353 -0.23 -2.93 11.17
N PHE A 354 0.34 -3.81 10.34
CA PHE A 354 1.23 -4.87 10.80
C PHE A 354 2.51 -4.32 11.42
N HIS A 355 3.15 -3.33 10.79
CA HIS A 355 4.39 -2.73 11.28
C HIS A 355 4.28 -2.18 12.71
N LYS A 356 3.08 -1.77 13.11
CA LYS A 356 2.81 -1.21 14.45
C LYS A 356 2.09 -2.21 15.38
N GLY A 357 1.19 -3.03 14.86
CA GLY A 357 0.32 -3.93 15.62
C GLY A 357 0.81 -5.37 15.72
N GLY A 358 1.60 -5.84 14.75
CA GLY A 358 2.19 -7.18 14.73
C GLY A 358 3.39 -7.35 15.66
N GLN A 359 4.10 -8.46 15.51
CA GLN A 359 5.29 -8.80 16.30
C GLN A 359 6.31 -7.64 16.31
N ARG A 360 6.93 -7.38 17.48
CA ARG A 360 7.84 -6.25 17.69
C ARG A 360 9.29 -6.52 17.25
N ASN A 361 9.44 -6.93 16.00
CA ASN A 361 10.71 -7.37 15.41
C ASN A 361 11.01 -6.78 14.02
N GLY A 362 10.34 -5.68 13.64
CA GLY A 362 10.62 -4.97 12.40
C GLY A 362 11.77 -3.98 12.53
N SER A 363 12.59 -3.89 11.48
CA SER A 363 13.58 -2.85 11.22
C SER A 363 13.17 -2.08 9.97
N PHE A 364 13.20 -0.75 10.02
CA PHE A 364 12.52 0.08 9.03
C PHE A 364 13.50 0.95 8.24
N LEU A 365 13.53 0.76 6.92
CA LEU A 365 14.28 1.60 5.98
C LEU A 365 13.32 2.56 5.29
N GLN A 366 13.29 3.82 5.72
CA GLN A 366 12.47 4.85 5.09
C GLN A 366 13.26 5.57 4.00
N ILE A 367 12.68 5.69 2.81
CA ILE A 367 13.28 6.41 1.69
C ILE A 367 12.35 7.57 1.33
N THR A 368 12.88 8.79 1.36
CA THR A 368 12.19 9.99 0.89
C THR A 368 13.04 10.69 -0.15
N GLY A 369 12.49 11.64 -0.90
CA GLY A 369 13.28 12.38 -1.89
C GLY A 369 12.66 13.71 -2.26
N GLU A 370 13.50 14.64 -2.71
CA GLU A 370 13.04 15.96 -3.16
C GLU A 370 12.03 15.84 -4.30
N THR A 371 11.06 16.76 -4.31
CA THR A 371 10.01 16.83 -5.34
C THR A 371 10.39 17.90 -6.34
N SER A 372 10.16 17.64 -7.63
CA SER A 372 10.44 18.62 -8.69
C SER A 372 9.32 19.64 -8.89
N GLU A 373 8.13 19.31 -8.38
CA GLU A 373 6.93 20.11 -8.42
C GLU A 373 6.36 20.24 -7.00
N ASP A 374 5.45 21.19 -6.83
CA ASP A 374 4.54 21.23 -5.68
C ASP A 374 3.18 21.77 -6.12
N PHE A 375 2.11 21.23 -5.54
CA PHE A 375 0.74 21.59 -5.90
C PHE A 375 -0.04 22.03 -4.66
N GLU A 376 -0.68 23.18 -4.79
CA GLU A 376 -1.66 23.67 -3.82
C GLU A 376 -2.87 22.73 -3.76
N ILE A 377 -3.44 22.59 -2.56
CA ILE A 377 -4.65 21.81 -2.33
C ILE A 377 -5.73 22.78 -1.87
N PRO A 378 -6.69 23.17 -2.74
CA PRO A 378 -7.70 24.15 -2.36
C PRO A 378 -8.48 23.75 -1.11
N GLY A 379 -8.71 24.73 -0.23
CA GLY A 379 -9.36 24.52 1.06
C GLY A 379 -8.47 23.89 2.14
N ARG A 380 -7.20 23.60 1.85
CA ARG A 380 -6.23 23.10 2.84
C ARG A 380 -5.13 24.14 3.10
N PRO A 381 -4.59 24.20 4.34
CA PRO A 381 -3.51 25.11 4.67
C PRO A 381 -2.13 24.51 4.33
N PHE A 382 -2.05 23.54 3.41
CA PHE A 382 -0.82 22.86 3.04
C PHE A 382 -0.85 22.35 1.59
N THR A 383 0.32 22.18 0.99
CA THR A 383 0.51 21.61 -0.36
C THR A 383 0.65 20.08 -0.35
N LEU A 384 0.67 19.45 -1.53
CA LEU A 384 0.97 18.02 -1.68
C LEU A 384 2.37 17.68 -1.15
N ARG A 385 3.38 18.51 -1.42
CA ARG A 385 4.73 18.30 -0.88
C ARG A 385 4.72 18.31 0.64
N THR A 386 4.11 19.32 1.26
CA THR A 386 4.02 19.38 2.72
C THR A 386 3.31 18.16 3.29
N LEU A 387 2.20 17.72 2.66
CA LEU A 387 1.48 16.52 3.08
C LEU A 387 2.34 15.25 2.98
N LEU A 388 3.03 15.03 1.86
CA LEU A 388 3.93 13.89 1.65
C LEU A 388 4.99 13.81 2.75
N PHE A 389 5.71 14.91 2.99
CA PHE A 389 6.75 14.94 4.02
C PHE A 389 6.16 14.79 5.43
N ALA A 390 4.98 15.35 5.70
CA ALA A 390 4.33 15.20 6.99
C ALA A 390 3.91 13.75 7.25
N GLN A 391 3.49 13.01 6.21
CA GLN A 391 3.20 11.59 6.31
C GLN A 391 4.47 10.77 6.56
N ALA A 392 5.55 11.04 5.82
CA ALA A 392 6.82 10.35 6.00
C ALA A 392 7.40 10.56 7.41
N ILE A 393 7.47 11.81 7.87
CA ILE A 393 7.99 12.14 9.21
C ILE A 393 7.00 11.73 10.30
N GLY A 394 5.69 11.81 10.06
CA GLY A 394 4.67 11.37 11.00
C GLY A 394 4.78 9.87 11.28
N ASP A 395 4.93 9.05 10.24
CA ASP A 395 5.14 7.61 10.40
C ASP A 395 6.51 7.29 11.05
N ASN A 396 7.56 8.04 10.70
CA ASN A 396 8.86 7.95 11.35
C ASN A 396 8.76 8.22 12.87
N ARG A 397 8.05 9.28 13.27
CA ARG A 397 7.79 9.62 14.69
C ARG A 397 7.02 8.50 15.38
N ALA A 398 5.98 7.94 14.74
CA ALA A 398 5.20 6.85 15.32
C ALA A 398 6.04 5.58 15.58
N LEU A 399 6.91 5.21 14.63
CA LEU A 399 7.82 4.07 14.80
C LEU A 399 8.91 4.36 15.84
N ALA A 400 9.44 5.59 15.90
CA ALA A 400 10.42 6.00 16.89
C ALA A 400 9.86 5.99 18.32
N THR A 401 8.59 6.39 18.53
CA THR A 401 7.91 6.25 19.84
C THR A 401 7.87 4.80 20.31
N ARG A 402 7.84 3.84 19.38
CA ARG A 402 7.88 2.40 19.65
C ARG A 402 9.29 1.83 19.78
N LYS A 403 10.32 2.68 19.62
CA LYS A 403 11.75 2.32 19.67
C LYS A 403 12.13 1.25 18.64
N TYR A 404 11.50 1.28 17.47
CA TYR A 404 11.93 0.44 16.38
C TYR A 404 13.24 0.96 15.75
N PRO A 405 14.13 0.07 15.28
CA PRO A 405 15.27 0.46 14.47
C PRO A 405 14.79 1.18 13.20
N LEU A 406 15.29 2.39 12.98
CA LEU A 406 14.96 3.21 11.81
C LEU A 406 16.23 3.73 11.15
N LEU A 407 16.35 3.49 9.86
CA LEU A 407 17.27 4.19 8.97
C LEU A 407 16.43 4.99 7.99
N ARG A 408 16.68 6.30 7.87
CA ARG A 408 16.06 7.11 6.81
C ARG A 408 17.12 7.61 5.84
N LEU A 409 16.85 7.40 4.55
CA LEU A 409 17.64 7.91 3.44
C LEU A 409 16.82 8.96 2.69
N HIS A 410 17.37 10.15 2.49
CA HIS A 410 16.71 11.22 1.75
C HIS A 410 17.49 11.56 0.48
N LEU A 411 16.81 11.48 -0.66
CA LEU A 411 17.40 11.67 -1.98
C LEU A 411 17.28 13.14 -2.41
N GLN A 412 18.40 13.87 -2.44
CA GLN A 412 18.47 15.23 -3.00
C GLN A 412 18.27 15.21 -4.53
N ASN A 413 18.71 14.12 -5.18
CA ASN A 413 18.40 13.79 -6.56
C ASN A 413 17.89 12.36 -6.61
N ARG A 414 16.60 12.16 -6.90
CA ARG A 414 15.97 10.82 -6.83
C ARG A 414 16.63 9.81 -7.75
N ARG A 415 16.85 10.15 -9.02
CA ARG A 415 17.43 9.23 -10.00
C ARG A 415 18.84 8.79 -9.59
N ALA A 416 19.72 9.74 -9.28
CA ALA A 416 21.08 9.45 -8.85
C ALA A 416 21.09 8.69 -7.52
N GLY A 417 20.27 9.12 -6.56
CA GLY A 417 20.19 8.53 -5.24
C GLY A 417 19.69 7.09 -5.24
N ILE A 418 18.71 6.75 -6.09
CA ILE A 418 18.27 5.37 -6.30
C ILE A 418 19.41 4.51 -6.84
N ASP A 419 20.14 4.99 -7.85
CA ASP A 419 21.29 4.28 -8.40
C ASP A 419 22.39 4.07 -7.35
N GLU A 420 22.64 5.08 -6.51
CA GLU A 420 23.62 5.05 -5.41
C GLU A 420 23.22 4.07 -4.31
N ILE A 421 21.96 4.07 -3.87
CA ILE A 421 21.42 3.12 -2.88
C ILE A 421 21.53 1.69 -3.40
N LEU A 422 21.10 1.43 -4.64
CA LEU A 422 21.15 0.08 -5.21
C LEU A 422 22.59 -0.40 -5.41
N ALA A 423 23.51 0.48 -5.79
CA ALA A 423 24.93 0.16 -5.89
C ALA A 423 25.54 -0.18 -4.52
N ALA A 424 25.25 0.62 -3.50
CA ALA A 424 25.70 0.38 -2.13
C ALA A 424 25.17 -0.97 -1.60
N ALA A 425 23.87 -1.22 -1.73
CA ALA A 425 23.23 -2.46 -1.28
C ALA A 425 23.79 -3.72 -1.98
N ARG A 426 24.08 -3.66 -3.29
CA ARG A 426 24.70 -4.78 -4.02
C ARG A 426 26.13 -5.08 -3.55
N SER A 427 26.82 -4.07 -3.04
CA SER A 427 28.22 -4.14 -2.61
C SER A 427 28.42 -4.59 -1.16
N LEU A 428 27.34 -4.71 -0.38
CA LEU A 428 27.33 -5.42 0.91
C LEU A 428 27.83 -6.84 0.70
#